data_AF-A0A379LT04-F1
#
_entry.id   AF-A0A379LT04-F1
#
_cell.length_a   1.000
_cell.length_b   1.000
_cell.length_c   1.000
_cell.angle_alpha   90.00
_cell.angle_beta   90.00
_cell.angle_gamma   90.00
#
_symmetry.space_group_name_H-M   'P 1'
#
loop_
_entity.id
_entity.type
_entity.pdbx_description
1 polymer ?
#
loop_
_entity_poly.entity_id
_entity_poly.type
_entity_poly.pdbx_seq_one_letter_code
_entity_poly.pdbx_strand_id
1 'polypeptide(L)'
;MTNFRLETSSEVTDFKRNGDNSWHVTIKDAKNGNERAVDAKYVFIGAGGGALKLLQKTGIPEAENYAGFPVGGSFLVTENKAIADRHLAKVYGQASTGAPPMSVPHLDTRYLDGKRVVLFGPFATFSNQSS
;
A
#
# COMPACT_ATOMS: atom_id res chain seq x y z
N MET A 1 -5.78 25.47 -16.06
CA MET A 1 -6.58 25.00 -14.91
C MET A 1 -6.08 23.62 -14.53
N THR A 2 -5.63 23.43 -13.30
CA THR A 2 -5.16 22.13 -12.83
C THR A 2 -6.37 21.36 -12.33
N ASN A 3 -6.87 20.40 -13.11
CA ASN A 3 -8.05 19.58 -12.79
C ASN A 3 -7.75 18.49 -11.74
N PHE A 4 -6.76 18.72 -10.88
CA PHE A 4 -6.25 17.74 -9.93
C PHE A 4 -5.93 18.43 -8.61
N ARG A 5 -6.39 17.83 -7.51
CA ARG A 5 -6.15 18.29 -6.15
C ARG A 5 -5.56 17.13 -5.36
N LEU A 6 -4.39 17.36 -4.77
CA LEU A 6 -3.72 16.44 -3.86
C LEU A 6 -3.81 17.01 -2.45
N GLU A 7 -4.25 16.18 -1.52
CA GLU A 7 -4.26 16.51 -0.10
C GLU A 7 -3.53 15.45 0.69
N THR A 8 -2.61 15.90 1.55
CA THR A 8 -1.89 15.05 2.51
C THR A 8 -2.41 15.33 3.91
N SER A 9 -2.10 14.44 4.87
CA SER A 9 -2.67 14.49 6.22
C SER A 9 -4.21 14.47 6.23
N SER A 10 -4.81 13.83 5.22
CA SER A 10 -6.26 13.67 5.07
C SER A 10 -6.58 12.19 5.08
N GLU A 11 -7.21 11.72 6.15
CA GLU A 11 -7.55 10.32 6.37
C GLU A 11 -9.03 10.10 6.04
N VAL A 12 -9.32 9.19 5.11
CA VAL A 12 -10.70 8.79 4.82
C VAL A 12 -11.18 7.84 5.93
N THR A 13 -12.28 8.19 6.59
CA THR A 13 -12.78 7.47 7.76
C THR A 13 -14.10 6.75 7.54
N ASP A 14 -14.91 7.19 6.57
CA ASP A 14 -16.24 6.62 6.30
C ASP A 14 -16.70 6.85 4.86
N PHE A 15 -17.63 6.01 4.41
CA PHE A 15 -18.26 6.09 3.09
C PHE A 15 -19.77 5.90 3.22
N LYS A 16 -20.55 6.69 2.50
CA LYS A 16 -22.00 6.49 2.36
C LYS A 16 -22.42 6.67 0.91
N ARG A 17 -23.46 5.96 0.48
CA ARG A 17 -24.14 6.25 -0.79
C ARG A 17 -25.13 7.39 -0.58
N ASN A 18 -25.03 8.40 -1.43
CA ASN A 18 -26.07 9.42 -1.57
C ASN A 18 -27.26 8.86 -2.35
N GLY A 19 -28.40 9.57 -2.31
CA GLY A 19 -29.62 9.16 -3.02
C GLY A 19 -29.48 9.12 -4.55
N ASP A 20 -28.50 9.84 -5.11
CA ASP A 20 -28.17 9.84 -6.55
C ASP A 20 -27.12 8.78 -6.94
N ASN A 21 -26.84 7.84 -6.03
CA ASN A 21 -25.76 6.85 -6.13
C ASN A 21 -24.34 7.42 -6.17
N SER A 22 -24.10 8.71 -5.93
CA SER A 22 -22.75 9.20 -5.66
C SER A 22 -22.27 8.74 -4.27
N TRP A 23 -20.96 8.88 -4.02
CA TRP A 23 -20.33 8.58 -2.75
C TRP A 23 -20.15 9.84 -1.94
N HIS A 24 -20.63 9.82 -0.70
CA HIS A 24 -20.24 10.75 0.35
C HIS A 24 -19.04 10.17 1.10
N VAL A 25 -17.91 10.86 1.07
CA VAL A 25 -16.64 10.40 1.66
C VAL A 25 -16.29 11.30 2.84
N THR A 26 -16.25 10.74 4.04
CA THR A 26 -15.84 11.46 5.26
C THR A 26 -14.33 11.43 5.39
N ILE A 27 -13.75 12.60 5.63
CA ILE A 27 -12.31 12.84 5.70
C ILE A 27 -12.00 13.55 7.01
N LYS A 28 -11.04 13.00 7.76
CA LYS A 28 -10.50 13.59 8.97
C LYS A 28 -9.10 14.15 8.69
N ASP A 29 -8.87 15.39 9.09
CA ASP A 29 -7.53 15.99 9.07
C ASP A 29 -6.69 15.39 10.21
N ALA A 30 -5.58 14.75 9.87
CA ALA A 30 -4.71 14.07 10.82
C ALA A 30 -3.96 15.03 11.76
N LYS A 31 -3.87 16.33 11.43
CA LYS A 31 -3.15 17.33 12.22
C LYS A 31 -4.01 17.94 13.32
N ASN A 32 -5.28 18.19 13.04
CA ASN A 32 -6.18 18.91 13.96
C ASN A 32 -7.45 18.11 14.33
N GLY A 33 -7.72 17.00 13.66
CA GLY A 33 -8.87 16.14 13.91
C GLY A 33 -10.18 16.63 13.33
N ASN A 34 -10.20 17.75 12.62
CA ASN A 34 -11.41 18.29 11.99
C ASN A 34 -11.93 17.35 10.92
N GLU A 35 -13.25 17.23 10.84
CA GLU A 35 -13.92 16.41 9.84
C GLU A 35 -14.53 17.28 8.75
N ARG A 36 -14.46 16.77 7.52
CA ARG A 36 -15.10 17.33 6.33
C ARG A 36 -15.54 16.18 5.44
N ALA A 37 -16.39 16.45 4.46
CA ALA A 37 -16.79 15.46 3.48
C ALA A 37 -16.69 15.98 2.05
N VAL A 38 -16.61 15.04 1.11
CA VAL A 38 -16.68 15.32 -0.33
C VAL A 38 -17.61 14.32 -1.00
N ASP A 39 -18.37 14.80 -1.99
CA ASP A 39 -19.17 13.93 -2.84
C ASP A 39 -18.42 13.59 -4.13
N ALA A 40 -18.44 12.31 -4.51
CA ALA A 40 -17.72 11.79 -5.67
C ALA A 40 -18.57 10.77 -6.43
N LYS A 41 -18.63 10.90 -7.77
CA LYS A 41 -19.34 9.90 -8.61
C LYS A 41 -18.65 8.53 -8.58
N TYR A 42 -17.33 8.51 -8.44
CA TYR A 42 -16.51 7.31 -8.43
C TYR A 42 -15.43 7.42 -7.35
N VAL A 43 -15.13 6.30 -6.69
CA VAL A 43 -14.09 6.19 -5.68
C VAL A 43 -13.17 5.04 -6.06
N PHE A 44 -11.85 5.28 -6.00
CA PHE A 44 -10.83 4.26 -6.15
C PHE A 44 -10.04 4.16 -4.83
N ILE A 45 -9.99 2.96 -4.23
CA ILE A 45 -9.29 2.72 -2.96
C ILE A 45 -7.89 2.16 -3.24
N GLY A 46 -6.89 3.02 -3.20
CA GLY A 46 -5.46 2.70 -3.39
C GLY A 46 -4.65 2.72 -2.09
N ALA A 47 -5.18 2.20 -0.98
CA ALA A 47 -4.62 2.40 0.37
C ALA A 47 -3.62 1.32 0.84
N GLY A 48 -3.03 0.55 -0.06
CA GLY A 48 -2.11 -0.54 0.29
C GLY A 48 -2.74 -1.52 1.30
N GLY A 49 -2.04 -1.81 2.40
CA GLY A 49 -2.54 -2.70 3.46
C GLY A 49 -3.86 -2.24 4.11
N GLY A 50 -4.19 -0.94 4.03
CA GLY A 50 -5.45 -0.39 4.56
C GLY A 50 -6.64 -0.49 3.60
N ALA A 51 -6.45 -1.00 2.38
CA ALA A 51 -7.49 -1.00 1.35
C ALA A 51 -8.73 -1.83 1.75
N LEU A 52 -8.53 -3.00 2.37
CA LEU A 52 -9.64 -3.87 2.75
C LEU A 52 -10.55 -3.22 3.81
N LYS A 53 -9.95 -2.59 4.82
CA LYS A 53 -10.69 -1.88 5.89
C LYS A 53 -11.55 -0.76 5.32
N LEU A 54 -11.02 -0.01 4.36
CA LEU A 54 -11.79 1.03 3.65
C LEU A 54 -12.86 0.43 2.75
N LEU A 55 -12.59 -0.68 2.07
CA LEU A 55 -13.57 -1.38 1.24
C LEU A 55 -14.75 -1.88 2.08
N GLN A 56 -14.49 -2.49 3.24
CA GLN A 56 -15.52 -2.93 4.18
C GLN A 56 -16.40 -1.77 4.67
N LYS A 57 -15.81 -0.59 4.90
CA LYS A 57 -16.56 0.63 5.27
C LYS A 57 -17.53 1.12 4.18
N THR A 58 -17.38 0.67 2.93
CA THR A 58 -18.34 1.04 1.87
C THR A 58 -19.68 0.33 1.98
N GLY A 59 -19.73 -0.79 2.73
CA GLY A 59 -20.95 -1.60 2.89
C GLY A 59 -21.43 -2.27 1.60
N ILE A 60 -20.61 -2.32 0.54
CA ILE A 60 -20.98 -3.03 -0.69
C ILE A 60 -20.88 -4.55 -0.48
N PRO A 61 -21.78 -5.36 -1.05
CA PRO A 61 -21.79 -6.81 -0.87
C PRO A 61 -20.47 -7.49 -1.26
N GLU A 62 -19.76 -6.95 -2.25
CA GLU A 62 -18.49 -7.49 -2.74
C GLU A 62 -17.40 -7.45 -1.67
N ALA A 63 -17.45 -6.49 -0.73
CA ALA A 63 -16.45 -6.33 0.32
C ALA A 63 -16.39 -7.54 1.27
N GLU A 64 -17.53 -8.23 1.48
CA GLU A 64 -17.64 -9.41 2.36
C GLU A 64 -16.86 -10.62 1.84
N ASN A 65 -16.59 -10.67 0.54
CA ASN A 65 -15.87 -11.78 -0.08
C ASN A 65 -14.34 -11.63 -0.02
N TYR A 66 -13.84 -10.53 0.54
CA TYR A 66 -12.40 -10.26 0.64
C TYR A 66 -11.92 -10.38 2.08
N ALA A 67 -10.82 -11.12 2.27
CA ALA A 67 -10.09 -11.22 3.53
C ALA A 67 -8.63 -10.83 3.31
N GLY A 68 -8.04 -10.19 4.30
CA GLY A 68 -6.64 -9.81 4.31
C GLY A 68 -5.85 -10.82 5.14
N PHE A 69 -4.81 -11.41 4.56
CA PHE A 69 -3.80 -12.14 5.34
C PHE A 69 -2.62 -11.21 5.58
N PRO A 70 -2.28 -10.87 6.84
CA PRO A 70 -1.10 -10.06 7.12
C PRO A 70 0.14 -10.91 6.86
N VAL A 71 0.77 -10.67 5.71
CA VAL A 71 2.07 -11.24 5.35
C VAL A 71 3.13 -10.13 5.40
N GLY A 72 4.08 -10.27 6.31
CA GLY A 72 5.24 -9.40 6.41
C GLY A 72 6.39 -9.90 5.54
N GLY A 73 7.19 -8.96 5.04
CA GLY A 73 8.45 -9.26 4.38
C GLY A 73 9.57 -8.44 5.01
N SER A 74 10.61 -9.10 5.48
CA SER A 74 11.82 -8.44 5.96
C SER A 74 12.92 -8.52 4.91
N PHE A 75 13.76 -7.48 4.86
CA PHE A 75 14.87 -7.38 3.91
C PHE A 75 16.15 -7.08 4.66
N LEU A 76 17.25 -7.71 4.23
CA LEU A 76 18.60 -7.24 4.56
C LEU A 76 18.95 -6.10 3.62
N VAL A 77 19.56 -5.03 4.15
CA VAL A 77 19.86 -3.81 3.39
C VAL A 77 21.33 -3.44 3.55
N THR A 78 21.96 -3.02 2.47
CA THR A 78 23.30 -2.41 2.52
C THR A 78 23.36 -1.10 1.73
N GLU A 79 23.94 -0.07 2.37
CA GLU A 79 24.26 1.23 1.74
C GLU A 79 25.72 1.31 1.30
N ASN A 80 26.50 0.21 1.38
CA ASN A 80 27.90 0.25 0.99
C ASN A 80 28.01 0.56 -0.50
N LYS A 81 28.46 1.79 -0.82
CA LYS A 81 28.55 2.31 -2.18
C LYS A 81 29.35 1.40 -3.12
N ALA A 82 30.43 0.78 -2.64
CA ALA A 82 31.26 -0.12 -3.44
C ALA A 82 30.51 -1.40 -3.86
N ILE A 83 29.52 -1.82 -3.07
CA ILE A 83 28.64 -2.97 -3.36
C ILE A 83 27.46 -2.50 -4.22
N ALA A 84 26.80 -1.42 -3.81
CA ALA A 84 25.60 -0.91 -4.47
C ALA A 84 25.87 -0.43 -5.91
N ASP A 85 27.05 0.11 -6.21
CA ASP A 85 27.38 0.52 -7.58
C ASP A 85 27.65 -0.64 -8.52
N ARG A 86 27.95 -1.83 -7.99
CA ARG A 86 28.21 -3.04 -8.78
C ARG A 86 26.93 -3.81 -9.11
N HIS A 87 25.81 -3.50 -8.45
CA HIS A 87 24.53 -4.15 -8.66
C HIS A 87 23.50 -3.13 -9.13
N LEU A 88 23.13 -3.20 -10.42
CA LEU A 88 22.16 -2.28 -11.04
C LEU A 88 20.86 -2.98 -11.45
N ALA A 89 20.83 -4.30 -11.33
CA ALA A 89 19.73 -5.13 -11.77
C ALA A 89 18.77 -5.44 -10.61
N LYS A 90 17.65 -6.06 -10.98
CA LYS A 90 16.74 -6.75 -10.09
C LYS A 90 16.81 -8.23 -10.45
N VAL A 91 17.30 -9.05 -9.53
CA VAL A 91 17.59 -10.47 -9.76
C VAL A 91 16.75 -11.32 -8.83
N TYR A 92 15.93 -12.20 -9.40
CA TYR A 92 15.08 -13.12 -8.64
C TYR A 92 15.80 -14.44 -8.39
N GLY A 93 15.67 -14.98 -7.17
CA GLY A 93 15.99 -16.37 -6.91
C GLY A 93 15.13 -17.31 -7.75
N GLN A 94 15.60 -18.55 -7.95
CA GLN A 94 14.83 -19.56 -8.68
C GLN A 94 13.57 -19.93 -7.88
N ALA A 95 12.39 -19.67 -8.46
CA ALA A 95 11.13 -20.11 -7.88
C ALA A 95 10.91 -21.60 -8.13
N SER A 96 10.41 -22.32 -7.11
CA SER A 96 9.81 -23.63 -7.31
C SER A 96 8.57 -23.50 -8.20
N THR A 97 8.27 -24.54 -8.98
CA THR A 97 7.10 -24.56 -9.86
C THR A 97 5.82 -24.31 -9.04
N GLY A 98 5.16 -23.18 -9.28
CA GLY A 98 3.88 -22.81 -8.66
C GLY A 98 3.93 -21.65 -7.65
N ALA A 99 5.11 -21.20 -7.20
CA ALA A 99 5.20 -20.03 -6.30
C ALA A 99 5.10 -18.71 -7.09
N PRO A 100 4.38 -17.68 -6.60
CA PRO A 100 4.41 -16.36 -7.21
C PRO A 100 5.86 -15.86 -7.28
N PRO A 101 6.36 -15.41 -8.44
CA PRO A 101 7.78 -15.06 -8.60
C PRO A 101 8.25 -13.90 -7.70
N MET A 102 7.32 -13.20 -7.04
CA MET A 102 7.62 -12.13 -6.09
C MET A 102 7.82 -12.61 -4.63
N SER A 103 7.52 -13.87 -4.31
CA SER A 103 7.66 -14.40 -2.94
C SER A 103 9.02 -15.00 -2.65
N VAL A 104 9.87 -15.18 -3.67
CA VAL A 104 11.23 -15.70 -3.49
C VAL A 104 12.22 -14.59 -3.15
N PRO A 105 13.27 -14.89 -2.35
CA PRO A 105 14.34 -13.95 -2.13
C PRO A 105 14.93 -13.46 -3.45
N HIS A 106 15.06 -12.15 -3.56
CA HIS A 106 15.55 -11.43 -4.72
C HIS A 106 16.49 -10.32 -4.26
N LEU A 107 17.42 -9.97 -5.14
CA LEU A 107 18.37 -8.91 -4.95
C LEU A 107 17.90 -7.70 -5.76
N ASP A 108 17.69 -6.58 -5.07
CA ASP A 108 17.00 -5.40 -5.57
C ASP A 108 17.87 -4.16 -5.40
N THR A 109 18.10 -3.43 -6.49
CA THR A 109 18.65 -2.07 -6.42
C THR A 109 17.52 -1.08 -6.14
N ARG A 110 17.66 -0.22 -5.12
CA ARG A 110 16.69 0.84 -4.78
C ARG A 110 17.39 2.18 -4.58
N TYR A 111 16.61 3.25 -4.68
CA TYR A 111 17.01 4.59 -4.27
C TYR A 111 16.19 5.01 -3.06
N LEU A 112 16.85 5.16 -1.91
CA LEU A 112 16.26 5.63 -0.66
C LEU A 112 17.00 6.89 -0.23
N ASP A 113 16.26 7.98 0.02
CA ASP A 113 16.81 9.28 0.41
C ASP A 113 17.97 9.77 -0.50
N GLY A 114 17.83 9.53 -1.81
CA GLY A 114 18.83 9.91 -2.81
C GLY A 114 20.07 9.01 -2.86
N LYS A 115 20.19 8.00 -1.99
CA LYS A 115 21.28 7.03 -2.00
C LYS A 115 20.85 5.73 -2.67
N ARG A 116 21.77 5.14 -3.43
CA ARG A 116 21.59 3.78 -3.98
C ARG A 116 21.84 2.76 -2.88
N VAL A 117 20.94 1.81 -2.74
CA VAL A 117 21.01 0.71 -1.77
C VAL A 117 20.72 -0.62 -2.46
N VAL A 118 21.22 -1.71 -1.87
CA VAL A 118 20.90 -3.07 -2.30
C VAL A 118 20.09 -3.76 -1.20
N LEU A 119 18.95 -4.31 -1.57
CA LEU A 119 18.05 -5.08 -0.71
C LEU A 119 18.13 -6.55 -1.08
N PHE A 120 18.15 -7.43 -0.07
CA PHE A 120 18.02 -8.88 -0.24
C PHE A 120 16.85 -9.40 0.62
N GLY A 121 15.90 -10.07 -0.01
CA GLY A 121 14.66 -10.57 0.62
C GLY A 121 13.54 -10.72 -0.42
N PRO A 122 12.26 -10.84 -0.05
CA PRO A 122 11.75 -10.84 1.31
C PRO A 122 12.06 -12.17 2.00
N PHE A 123 12.42 -12.10 3.27
CA PHE A 123 12.28 -13.20 4.20
C PHE A 123 10.89 -13.10 4.81
N ALA A 124 10.13 -14.19 4.78
CA ALA A 124 8.78 -14.21 5.33
C ALA A 124 8.83 -13.87 6.82
N THR A 125 8.03 -12.88 7.21
CA THR A 125 7.79 -12.57 8.62
C THR A 125 6.30 -12.68 8.91
N PHE A 126 5.99 -13.35 10.02
CA PHE A 126 4.63 -13.44 10.53
C PHE A 126 4.47 -12.40 11.64
N SER A 127 3.47 -11.53 11.50
CA SER A 127 3.02 -10.63 12.57
C SER A 127 1.61 -11.03 12.98
N ASN A 128 1.42 -11.28 14.27
CA ASN A 128 0.12 -11.56 14.90
C ASN A 128 -0.73 -10.30 15.14
N GLN A 129 -0.29 -9.11 14.69
CA GLN A 129 -1.07 -7.88 14.78
C GLN A 129 -1.88 -7.67 13.51
N SER A 130 -3.18 -7.95 13.61
CA SER A 130 -4.20 -7.41 12.72
C SER A 130 -4.31 -5.89 12.93
N SER A 131 -4.22 -5.09 11.86
CA SER A 131 -4.44 -3.64 11.85
C SER A 131 -5.85 -3.26 11.38
#